data_AF-A0A4U6U4M8-F1
#
_entry.id   AF-A0A4U6U4M8-F1
#
_cell.length_a   1.000
_cell.length_b   1.000
_cell.length_c   1.000
_cell.angle_alpha   90.00
_cell.angle_beta   90.00
_cell.angle_gamma   90.00
#
_symmetry.space_group_name_H-M   'P 1'
#
loop_
_entity.id
_entity.type
_entity.pdbx_description
1 polymer ?
#
loop_
_entity_poly.entity_id
_entity_poly.type
_entity_poly.pdbx_seq_one_letter_code
_entity_poly.pdbx_strand_id
1 'polypeptide(L)'
;MAAPRAAAASAKQVTRRNFAESVRELGAHLESCDYVTVAAQKTGAPTGWRRALPVDTAETVYLKAKLAAESFQPLQIAVCPFRLHDSSPSTLVAYPYNFHLFPRDELQLGMPSYSFSCQSSYLSTMANDGFDFNMCIYDGISYLSRVQESFARQKIFTTRLRPLLPSQNTSVADSVFKSRIKSRITHWRKGYAEPSKKDDDSLVGSLSRLILGGESYGSRPSISIDVCSDHQVQLVLQAVNHISDDLVPLVVPDKAGAARAVCVIFTSSKEDKNLLLMDIHKSEEEQNLKFRGFREVIDLLSSSQKPIISYNCLNDLTMMHSKFVAPLPPNMHEFMCSLKMVFSNVVDISHLWRQIGPLRKAKNIQAALSYLQRQYFVPMEIKIPQQDVTSSVTKNEQNVLRITKLFAKLSNLLKISPECQLQSGEQCAAVEEYCNIFYPSCMVEDSDDVDFANEPDTAKTVSTDNIIFLWGFREKSAKELKSYLPGLHQVFSEDFEVKLLDRTCSALIFRNSDTAMQLLEEISLESSSLNSFFSEGLKAAGFEVYRKACRLGLWDSDLAEALEGVSSEIAASTLSECNSSPIYWNSSLMLDLKEYLEC
;
A
#
# COMPACT_ATOMS: atom_id res chain seq x y z
N MET A 1 0.80 -3.44 49.84
CA MET A 1 1.51 -4.02 48.69
C MET A 1 0.78 -3.59 47.44
N ALA A 2 1.39 -2.70 46.65
CA ALA A 2 0.85 -2.31 45.35
C ALA A 2 0.93 -3.53 44.41
N ALA A 3 -0.15 -3.81 43.67
CA ALA A 3 -0.15 -4.84 42.64
C ALA A 3 0.99 -4.55 41.63
N PRO A 4 1.73 -5.58 41.18
CA PRO A 4 2.75 -5.38 40.17
C PRO A 4 2.09 -4.80 38.92
N ARG A 5 2.57 -3.63 38.49
CA ARG A 5 2.16 -2.95 37.27
C ARG A 5 2.46 -3.92 36.12
N ALA A 6 1.43 -4.45 35.45
CA ALA A 6 1.59 -5.35 34.33
C ALA A 6 2.55 -4.71 33.31
N ALA A 7 3.65 -5.39 32.98
CA ALA A 7 4.60 -4.92 31.98
C ALA A 7 3.83 -4.65 30.68
N ALA A 8 3.90 -3.42 30.18
CA ALA A 8 3.22 -3.05 28.95
C ALA A 8 3.84 -3.84 27.80
N ALA A 9 3.03 -4.65 27.13
CA ALA A 9 3.49 -5.44 26.00
C ALA A 9 3.89 -4.50 24.84
N SER A 10 5.15 -4.58 24.40
CA SER A 10 5.74 -3.68 23.41
C SER A 10 5.90 -4.38 22.05
N ALA A 11 5.81 -3.61 20.96
CA ALA A 11 6.08 -4.14 19.63
C ALA A 11 7.58 -4.15 19.31
N LYS A 12 8.01 -5.14 18.52
CA LYS A 12 9.39 -5.18 18.00
C LYS A 12 9.60 -4.03 17.03
N GLN A 13 10.51 -3.12 17.37
CA GLN A 13 10.86 -1.99 16.50
C GLN A 13 11.86 -2.46 15.44
N VAL A 14 11.48 -2.33 14.17
CA VAL A 14 12.27 -2.80 13.04
C VAL A 14 12.80 -1.61 12.25
N THR A 15 14.13 -1.50 12.22
CA THR A 15 14.88 -0.52 11.43
C THR A 15 15.72 -1.26 10.39
N ARG A 16 16.48 -0.54 9.57
CA ARG A 16 17.39 -1.14 8.59
C ARG A 16 18.39 -2.13 9.21
N ARG A 17 18.77 -1.94 10.48
CA ARG A 17 19.80 -2.75 11.18
C ARG A 17 19.34 -4.17 11.48
N ASN A 18 18.09 -4.34 11.88
CA ASN A 18 17.51 -5.64 12.26
C ASN A 18 16.47 -6.14 11.25
N PHE A 19 16.36 -5.49 10.08
CA PHE A 19 15.34 -5.80 9.08
C PHE A 19 15.42 -7.26 8.59
N ALA A 20 16.60 -7.72 8.16
CA ALA A 20 16.77 -9.08 7.61
C ALA A 20 16.42 -10.20 8.62
N GLU A 21 16.75 -10.00 9.90
CA GLU A 21 16.35 -10.93 10.96
C GLU A 21 14.84 -10.89 11.21
N SER A 22 14.28 -9.70 11.34
CA SER A 22 12.85 -9.50 11.62
C SER A 22 11.96 -10.03 10.50
N VAL A 23 12.41 -9.93 9.24
CA VAL A 23 11.70 -10.49 8.07
C VAL A 23 11.65 -12.02 8.13
N ARG A 24 12.73 -12.69 8.53
CA ARG A 24 12.75 -14.15 8.68
C ARG A 24 11.82 -14.62 9.80
N GLU A 25 11.84 -13.92 10.94
CA GLU A 25 10.92 -14.20 12.04
C GLU A 25 9.46 -13.94 11.65
N LEU A 26 9.18 -12.84 10.96
CA LEU A 26 7.84 -12.52 10.47
C LEU A 26 7.34 -13.65 9.55
N GLY A 27 8.17 -14.17 8.65
CA GLY A 27 7.84 -15.32 7.81
C GLY A 27 7.38 -16.53 8.63
N ALA A 28 8.15 -16.92 9.66
CA ALA A 28 7.77 -18.02 10.55
C ALA A 28 6.47 -17.75 11.31
N HIS A 29 6.23 -16.52 11.76
CA HIS A 29 4.97 -16.16 12.42
C HIS A 29 3.78 -16.18 11.46
N LEU A 30 3.96 -15.75 10.20
CA LEU A 30 2.92 -15.78 9.16
C LEU A 30 2.50 -17.20 8.77
N GLU A 31 3.42 -18.16 8.76
CA GLU A 31 3.08 -19.57 8.54
C GLU A 31 2.11 -20.10 9.60
N SER A 32 2.26 -19.60 10.83
CA SER A 32 1.55 -20.10 12.00
C SER A 32 0.28 -19.29 12.35
N CYS A 33 0.12 -18.07 11.84
CA CYS A 33 -0.98 -17.19 12.25
C CYS A 33 -2.29 -17.49 11.50
N ASP A 34 -3.40 -17.03 12.06
CA ASP A 34 -4.72 -17.12 11.40
C ASP A 34 -5.00 -15.84 10.61
N TYR A 35 -4.62 -14.70 11.18
CA TYR A 35 -4.93 -13.37 10.67
C TYR A 35 -3.72 -12.43 10.81
N VAL A 36 -3.70 -11.36 10.04
CA VAL A 36 -2.68 -10.31 10.14
C VAL A 36 -3.35 -8.95 10.28
N THR A 37 -3.02 -8.20 11.33
CA THR A 37 -3.46 -6.80 11.43
C THR A 37 -2.40 -5.86 10.85
N VAL A 38 -2.82 -4.88 10.05
CA VAL A 38 -1.94 -3.85 9.48
C VAL A 38 -2.47 -2.45 9.79
N ALA A 39 -1.56 -1.56 10.21
CA ALA A 39 -1.86 -0.14 10.44
C ALA A 39 -0.68 0.73 10.02
N ALA A 40 -0.93 1.89 9.41
CA ALA A 40 0.11 2.79 8.95
C ALA A 40 0.06 4.15 9.67
N GLN A 41 1.24 4.68 10.02
CA GLN A 41 1.43 6.05 10.49
C GLN A 41 2.00 6.91 9.36
N LYS A 42 1.29 7.98 9.01
CA LYS A 42 1.49 8.75 7.78
C LYS A 42 1.82 10.22 8.06
N THR A 43 2.45 10.88 7.11
CA THR A 43 2.76 12.32 7.16
C THR A 43 1.53 13.22 6.98
N GLY A 44 0.38 12.65 6.62
CA GLY A 44 -0.88 13.35 6.48
C GLY A 44 -2.01 12.43 6.02
N ALA A 45 -3.20 12.99 5.94
CA ALA A 45 -4.39 12.32 5.40
C ALA A 45 -5.33 13.34 4.73
N PRO A 46 -6.41 12.89 4.07
CA PRO A 46 -7.42 13.81 3.56
C PRO A 46 -8.08 14.63 4.69
N THR A 47 -8.26 15.93 4.48
CA THR A 47 -8.85 16.87 5.47
C THR A 47 -9.97 17.71 4.86
N GLY A 48 -10.87 18.24 5.71
CA GLY A 48 -12.00 19.05 5.25
C GLY A 48 -12.94 18.26 4.34
N TRP A 49 -13.30 18.86 3.19
CA TRP A 49 -14.14 18.26 2.16
C TRP A 49 -13.46 17.10 1.38
N ARG A 50 -12.14 16.99 1.50
CA ARG A 50 -11.34 15.90 0.89
C ARG A 50 -11.47 14.58 1.65
N ARG A 51 -12.07 14.58 2.84
CA ARG A 51 -12.42 13.34 3.55
C ARG A 51 -13.54 12.62 2.80
N ALA A 52 -13.73 11.34 3.11
CA ALA A 52 -14.94 10.63 2.72
C ALA A 52 -16.15 11.34 3.36
N LEU A 53 -17.02 11.89 2.53
CA LEU A 53 -18.26 12.55 2.90
C LEU A 53 -19.44 11.62 2.59
N PRO A 54 -20.57 11.77 3.28
CA PRO A 54 -21.76 10.97 2.99
C PRO A 54 -22.34 11.15 1.58
N VAL A 55 -22.02 12.26 0.91
CA VAL A 55 -22.39 12.52 -0.49
C VAL A 55 -21.48 11.81 -1.49
N ASP A 56 -20.38 11.21 -1.05
CA ASP A 56 -19.44 10.57 -1.96
C ASP A 56 -19.96 9.25 -2.51
N THR A 57 -19.70 9.03 -3.80
CA THR A 57 -19.74 7.70 -4.39
C THR A 57 -18.46 6.95 -4.04
N ALA A 58 -18.47 5.62 -4.15
CA ALA A 58 -17.27 4.82 -3.91
C ALA A 58 -16.06 5.30 -4.76
N GLU A 59 -16.33 5.70 -6.00
CA GLU A 59 -15.36 6.30 -6.91
C GLU A 59 -14.79 7.62 -6.37
N THR A 60 -15.62 8.57 -5.89
CA THR A 60 -15.09 9.84 -5.37
C THR A 60 -14.32 9.66 -4.07
N VAL A 61 -14.71 8.71 -3.20
CA VAL A 61 -13.91 8.34 -2.04
C VAL A 61 -12.55 7.78 -2.48
N TYR A 62 -12.52 6.90 -3.47
CA TYR A 62 -11.27 6.37 -4.02
C TYR A 62 -10.38 7.48 -4.57
N LEU A 63 -10.91 8.42 -5.36
CA LEU A 63 -10.11 9.52 -5.92
C LEU A 63 -9.48 10.39 -4.82
N LYS A 64 -10.23 10.69 -3.76
CA LYS A 64 -9.72 11.41 -2.59
C LYS A 64 -8.62 10.63 -1.86
N ALA A 65 -8.82 9.33 -1.66
CA ALA A 65 -7.84 8.45 -1.03
C ALA A 65 -6.58 8.24 -1.90
N LYS A 66 -6.75 8.18 -3.23
CA LYS A 66 -5.68 8.05 -4.21
C LYS A 66 -4.75 9.25 -4.13
N LEU A 67 -5.32 10.44 -4.17
CA LEU A 67 -4.53 11.65 -4.14
C LEU A 67 -3.78 11.82 -2.83
N ALA A 68 -4.39 11.48 -1.69
CA ALA A 68 -3.68 11.45 -0.41
C ALA A 68 -2.55 10.42 -0.37
N ALA A 69 -2.73 9.26 -0.98
CA ALA A 69 -1.67 8.27 -1.13
C ALA A 69 -0.51 8.77 -2.00
N GLU A 70 -0.78 9.58 -3.01
CA GLU A 70 0.24 10.18 -3.88
C GLU A 70 0.99 11.34 -3.18
N SER A 71 0.31 12.15 -2.36
CA SER A 71 0.91 13.30 -1.67
C SER A 71 1.70 12.96 -0.40
N PHE A 72 1.19 12.03 0.42
CA PHE A 72 1.76 11.72 1.75
C PHE A 72 2.61 10.43 1.73
N GLN A 73 3.36 10.20 2.80
CA GLN A 73 4.20 9.01 2.95
C GLN A 73 3.91 8.27 4.26
N PRO A 74 4.03 6.94 4.27
CA PRO A 74 4.07 6.17 5.50
C PRO A 74 5.47 6.28 6.11
N LEU A 75 5.56 6.72 7.36
CA LEU A 75 6.83 6.72 8.12
C LEU A 75 6.96 5.49 9.02
N GLN A 76 5.84 4.83 9.32
CA GLN A 76 5.84 3.56 10.03
C GLN A 76 4.67 2.71 9.56
N ILE A 77 4.92 1.41 9.38
CA ILE A 77 3.87 0.42 9.15
C ILE A 77 3.99 -0.65 10.22
N ALA A 78 2.90 -0.82 10.97
CA ALA A 78 2.77 -1.85 11.98
C ALA A 78 2.11 -3.10 11.36
N VAL A 79 2.71 -4.26 11.56
CA VAL A 79 2.23 -5.57 11.10
C VAL A 79 2.15 -6.49 12.31
N CYS A 80 1.00 -7.10 12.55
CA CYS A 80 0.77 -7.96 13.70
C CYS A 80 0.09 -9.24 13.25
N PRO A 81 0.85 -10.31 12.95
CA PRO A 81 0.31 -11.66 12.87
C PRO A 81 -0.27 -12.07 14.22
N PHE A 82 -1.44 -12.68 14.22
CA PHE A 82 -2.07 -13.16 15.44
C PHE A 82 -2.87 -14.44 15.21
N ARG A 83 -3.05 -15.18 16.30
CA ARG A 83 -3.80 -16.43 16.36
C ARG A 83 -4.90 -16.33 17.40
N LEU A 84 -6.09 -16.83 17.06
CA LEU A 84 -7.20 -17.02 17.98
C LEU A 84 -7.17 -18.46 18.49
N HIS A 85 -7.26 -18.67 19.81
CA HIS A 85 -7.27 -20.03 20.36
C HIS A 85 -8.68 -20.61 20.37
N ASP A 86 -8.89 -21.72 19.66
CA ASP A 86 -10.17 -22.45 19.66
C ASP A 86 -10.59 -22.94 21.05
N SER A 87 -9.62 -23.33 21.87
CA SER A 87 -9.85 -23.87 23.22
C SER A 87 -10.07 -22.81 24.30
N SER A 88 -9.81 -21.52 24.01
CA SER A 88 -9.97 -20.43 24.98
C SER A 88 -10.31 -19.11 24.26
N PRO A 89 -11.61 -18.79 24.06
CA PRO A 89 -12.07 -17.64 23.26
C PRO A 89 -11.70 -16.28 23.87
N SER A 90 -11.19 -16.26 25.11
CA SER A 90 -10.74 -15.08 25.84
C SER A 90 -9.24 -14.77 25.68
N THR A 91 -8.47 -15.60 24.97
CA THR A 91 -7.02 -15.41 24.83
C THR A 91 -6.60 -15.40 23.36
N LEU A 92 -5.80 -14.43 22.97
CA LEU A 92 -5.16 -14.39 21.65
C LEU A 92 -3.65 -14.23 21.78
N VAL A 93 -2.91 -14.77 20.82
CA VAL A 93 -1.45 -14.59 20.74
C VAL A 93 -1.15 -13.65 19.58
N ALA A 94 -0.39 -12.57 19.85
CA ALA A 94 -0.08 -11.53 18.87
C ALA A 94 1.43 -11.29 18.78
N TYR A 95 1.92 -11.03 17.57
CA TYR A 95 3.32 -10.77 17.27
C TYR A 95 3.49 -9.40 16.58
N PRO A 96 3.42 -8.28 17.31
CA PRO A 96 3.47 -6.95 16.69
C PRO A 96 4.89 -6.54 16.27
N TYR A 97 5.02 -6.11 15.02
CA TYR A 97 6.21 -5.52 14.42
C TYR A 97 5.94 -4.09 13.96
N ASN A 98 6.84 -3.17 14.28
CA ASN A 98 6.81 -1.79 13.83
C ASN A 98 7.94 -1.50 12.87
N PHE A 99 7.65 -1.44 11.58
CA PHE A 99 8.65 -1.14 10.57
C PHE A 99 8.75 0.37 10.37
N HIS A 100 9.91 0.93 10.69
CA HIS A 100 10.21 2.34 10.47
C HIS A 100 10.68 2.53 9.03
N LEU A 101 10.02 3.41 8.28
CA LEU A 101 10.20 3.57 6.85
C LEU A 101 10.70 4.97 6.53
N PHE A 102 11.56 5.07 5.53
CA PHE A 102 11.97 6.37 4.99
C PHE A 102 12.30 6.27 3.50
N PRO A 103 11.67 7.09 2.63
CA PRO A 103 11.94 7.06 1.20
C PRO A 103 13.34 7.62 0.93
N ARG A 104 14.31 6.74 0.67
CA ARG A 104 15.72 7.06 0.44
C ARG A 104 16.20 6.50 -0.89
N ASP A 105 17.03 7.27 -1.58
CA ASP A 105 17.74 6.83 -2.78
C ASP A 105 18.96 5.95 -2.43
N GLU A 106 18.71 4.71 -2.02
CA GLU A 106 19.78 3.73 -1.74
C GLU A 106 20.59 3.35 -3.00
N LEU A 107 20.05 3.64 -4.18
CA LEU A 107 20.60 3.26 -5.47
C LEU A 107 21.29 4.41 -6.20
N GLN A 108 21.17 5.65 -5.69
CA GLN A 108 21.72 6.88 -6.28
C GLN A 108 21.29 7.09 -7.74
N LEU A 109 20.07 6.68 -8.07
CA LEU A 109 19.51 6.77 -9.43
C LEU A 109 18.76 8.08 -9.68
N GLY A 110 18.52 8.88 -8.63
CA GLY A 110 17.68 10.08 -8.69
C GLY A 110 16.21 9.77 -8.97
N MET A 111 15.79 8.51 -8.79
CA MET A 111 14.44 8.03 -9.09
C MET A 111 13.97 7.07 -7.98
N PRO A 112 12.69 7.09 -7.59
CA PRO A 112 11.64 8.06 -7.97
C PRO A 112 11.91 9.49 -7.45
N SER A 113 10.99 10.43 -7.68
CA SER A 113 11.05 11.73 -6.99
C SER A 113 10.88 11.50 -5.49
N TYR A 114 11.93 11.73 -4.70
CA TYR A 114 11.93 11.60 -3.23
C TYR A 114 11.37 12.87 -2.56
N SER A 115 10.24 13.36 -3.05
CA SER A 115 9.50 14.49 -2.50
C SER A 115 8.15 14.03 -1.98
N PHE A 116 7.72 14.58 -0.84
CA PHE A 116 6.42 14.32 -0.27
C PHE A 116 5.95 15.47 0.60
N SER A 117 4.64 15.56 0.79
CA SER A 117 4.02 16.56 1.64
C SER A 117 3.90 16.06 3.07
N CYS A 118 3.88 17.01 4.01
CA CYS A 118 3.61 16.76 5.42
C CYS A 118 2.56 17.74 5.92
N GLN A 119 1.60 17.24 6.69
CA GLN A 119 0.69 18.08 7.45
C GLN A 119 1.27 18.33 8.84
N SER A 120 1.35 19.59 9.25
CA SER A 120 1.94 20.00 10.53
C SER A 120 1.22 19.36 11.73
N SER A 121 -0.11 19.24 11.69
CA SER A 121 -0.90 18.58 12.74
C SER A 121 -0.54 17.09 12.90
N TYR A 122 -0.30 16.39 11.79
CA TYR A 122 0.12 14.99 11.81
C TYR A 122 1.53 14.84 12.39
N LEU A 123 2.50 15.66 11.95
CA LEU A 123 3.84 15.65 12.51
C LEU A 123 3.85 15.95 14.02
N SER A 124 3.08 16.96 14.44
CA SER A 124 2.93 17.33 15.85
C SER A 124 2.32 16.19 16.67
N THR A 125 1.27 15.56 16.16
CA THR A 125 0.63 14.40 16.82
C THR A 125 1.60 13.23 16.95
N MET A 126 2.35 12.91 15.89
CA MET A 126 3.38 11.87 15.93
C MET A 126 4.45 12.18 17.00
N ALA A 127 4.94 13.42 17.04
CA ALA A 127 5.90 13.86 18.06
C ALA A 127 5.35 13.70 19.48
N ASN A 128 4.11 14.15 19.72
CA ASN A 128 3.42 14.03 21.01
C ASN A 128 3.17 12.57 21.42
N ASP A 129 3.03 11.68 20.44
CA ASP A 129 2.84 10.24 20.65
C ASP A 129 4.16 9.47 20.84
N GLY A 130 5.29 10.18 20.87
CA GLY A 130 6.61 9.60 21.10
C GLY A 130 7.28 9.01 19.86
N PHE A 131 6.86 9.42 18.65
CA PHE A 131 7.49 8.98 17.42
C PHE A 131 8.92 9.52 17.29
N ASP A 132 9.90 8.63 17.06
CA ASP A 132 11.30 9.01 16.88
C ASP A 132 11.61 9.31 15.39
N PHE A 133 11.51 10.58 15.03
CA PHE A 133 11.85 11.05 13.69
C PHE A 133 13.32 10.85 13.34
N ASN A 134 14.24 10.90 14.31
CA ASN A 134 15.66 10.69 14.02
C ASN A 134 15.91 9.24 13.65
N MET A 135 15.33 8.29 14.40
CA MET A 135 15.41 6.86 14.05
C MET A 135 14.83 6.59 12.66
N CYS A 136 13.63 7.12 12.39
CA CYS A 136 12.97 6.98 11.09
C CYS A 136 13.85 7.55 9.96
N ILE A 137 14.40 8.76 10.10
CA ILE A 137 15.21 9.39 9.04
C ILE A 137 16.56 8.68 8.86
N TYR A 138 17.33 8.46 9.93
CA TYR A 138 18.68 7.91 9.84
C TYR A 138 18.70 6.42 9.53
N ASP A 139 17.74 5.67 10.08
CA ASP A 139 17.78 4.22 10.16
C ASP A 139 16.51 3.55 9.57
N GLY A 140 15.59 4.35 9.01
CA GLY A 140 14.38 3.86 8.34
C GLY A 140 14.69 3.01 7.12
N ILE A 141 13.83 2.02 6.90
CA ILE A 141 13.90 1.05 5.81
C ILE A 141 13.42 1.76 4.54
N SER A 142 14.24 1.73 3.50
CA SER A 142 13.87 2.21 2.17
C SER A 142 12.89 1.25 1.48
N TYR A 143 12.35 1.66 0.36
CA TYR A 143 11.48 0.81 -0.45
C TYR A 143 11.44 1.33 -1.88
N LEU A 144 11.14 0.42 -2.81
CA LEU A 144 10.67 0.76 -4.14
C LEU A 144 9.35 0.01 -4.38
N SER A 145 8.54 0.47 -5.33
CA SER A 145 7.45 -0.34 -5.86
C SER A 145 7.95 -1.41 -6.83
N ARG A 146 7.12 -2.39 -7.19
CA ARG A 146 7.48 -3.41 -8.21
C ARG A 146 7.85 -2.78 -9.55
N VAL A 147 7.10 -1.73 -9.95
CA VAL A 147 7.37 -0.98 -11.18
C VAL A 147 8.70 -0.23 -11.10
N GLN A 148 8.97 0.42 -9.96
CA GLN A 148 10.22 1.14 -9.74
C GLN A 148 11.44 0.20 -9.69
N GLU A 149 11.30 -0.97 -9.06
CA GLU A 149 12.34 -2.01 -9.09
C GLU A 149 12.64 -2.43 -10.53
N SER A 150 11.63 -2.77 -11.32
CA SER A 150 11.80 -3.20 -12.70
C SER A 150 12.62 -2.17 -13.50
N PHE A 151 12.28 -0.89 -13.36
CA PHE A 151 13.01 0.20 -13.98
C PHE A 151 14.43 0.39 -13.41
N ALA A 152 14.60 0.29 -12.09
CA ALA A 152 15.91 0.42 -11.44
C ALA A 152 16.86 -0.72 -11.84
N ARG A 153 16.34 -1.95 -11.99
CA ARG A 153 17.10 -3.11 -12.46
C ARG A 153 17.53 -2.99 -13.92
N GLN A 154 16.76 -2.27 -14.74
CA GLN A 154 17.18 -1.91 -16.11
C GLN A 154 18.27 -0.85 -16.14
N LYS A 155 18.50 -0.10 -15.06
CA LYS A 155 19.55 0.94 -14.97
C LYS A 155 20.79 0.48 -14.22
N ILE A 156 20.64 -0.50 -13.32
CA ILE A 156 21.73 -1.03 -12.50
C ILE A 156 22.20 -2.36 -13.06
N PHE A 157 23.31 -2.27 -13.76
CA PHE A 157 23.96 -3.37 -14.44
C PHE A 157 24.91 -4.05 -13.47
N THR A 158 24.41 -5.11 -12.82
CA THR A 158 25.15 -5.86 -11.80
C THR A 158 25.64 -7.19 -12.35
N THR A 159 26.85 -7.57 -11.97
CA THR A 159 27.42 -8.87 -12.31
C THR A 159 26.63 -9.97 -11.62
N ARG A 160 26.17 -10.99 -12.36
CA ARG A 160 25.35 -12.07 -11.79
C ARG A 160 25.74 -13.43 -12.33
N LEU A 161 25.47 -14.45 -11.52
CA LEU A 161 25.44 -15.83 -11.97
C LEU A 161 24.24 -16.02 -12.90
N ARG A 162 24.45 -16.62 -14.07
CA ARG A 162 23.35 -17.02 -14.95
C ARG A 162 23.21 -18.53 -14.94
N PRO A 163 21.98 -19.07 -14.81
CA PRO A 163 21.72 -20.49 -15.00
C PRO A 163 22.12 -20.92 -16.42
N LEU A 164 22.64 -22.14 -16.54
CA LEU A 164 22.83 -22.76 -17.85
C LEU A 164 21.50 -23.26 -18.38
N LEU A 165 21.21 -22.92 -19.63
CA LEU A 165 20.04 -23.42 -20.34
C LEU A 165 20.37 -24.74 -21.08
N PRO A 166 19.35 -25.62 -21.28
CA PRO A 166 19.51 -26.84 -22.08
C PRO A 166 20.05 -26.54 -23.48
N SER A 167 20.92 -27.41 -23.98
CA SER A 167 21.56 -27.27 -25.29
C SER A 167 20.54 -27.10 -26.42
N GLN A 168 20.59 -25.98 -27.13
CA GLN A 168 20.00 -25.85 -28.45
C GLN A 168 20.93 -26.45 -29.52
N ASN A 169 20.40 -26.64 -30.75
CA ASN A 169 21.20 -27.12 -31.88
C ASN A 169 22.41 -26.20 -32.11
N THR A 170 23.61 -26.78 -32.06
CA THR A 170 24.87 -26.03 -32.16
C THR A 170 25.24 -25.91 -33.64
N SER A 171 25.38 -24.68 -34.15
CA SER A 171 25.86 -24.46 -35.51
C SER A 171 27.37 -24.74 -35.64
N VAL A 172 27.87 -24.85 -36.87
CA VAL A 172 29.33 -24.96 -37.12
C VAL A 172 30.06 -23.75 -36.53
N ALA A 173 29.51 -22.55 -36.66
CA ALA A 173 30.10 -21.33 -36.08
C ALA A 173 30.17 -21.39 -34.55
N ASP A 174 29.11 -21.91 -33.90
CA ASP A 174 29.08 -22.08 -32.44
C ASP A 174 30.14 -23.09 -31.97
N SER A 175 30.38 -24.16 -32.75
CA SER A 175 31.39 -25.17 -32.42
C SER A 175 32.82 -24.59 -32.49
N VAL A 176 33.10 -23.77 -33.50
CA VAL A 176 34.39 -23.07 -33.65
C VAL A 176 34.57 -22.06 -32.52
N PHE A 177 33.53 -21.27 -32.22
CA PHE A 177 33.54 -20.32 -31.11
C PHE A 177 33.80 -21.03 -29.77
N LYS A 178 33.04 -22.07 -29.44
CA LYS A 178 33.23 -22.88 -28.23
C LYS A 178 34.64 -23.45 -28.13
N SER A 179 35.16 -24.02 -29.22
CA SER A 179 36.52 -24.59 -29.26
C SER A 179 37.59 -23.51 -28.99
N ARG A 180 37.46 -22.34 -29.61
CA ARG A 180 38.37 -21.20 -29.39
C ARG A 180 38.34 -20.72 -27.95
N ILE A 181 37.14 -20.55 -27.38
CA ILE A 181 36.97 -20.11 -25.98
C ILE A 181 37.53 -21.17 -25.03
N LYS A 182 37.22 -22.45 -25.26
CA LYS A 182 37.73 -23.56 -24.46
C LYS A 182 39.26 -23.60 -24.44
N SER A 183 39.89 -23.47 -25.61
CA SER A 183 41.35 -23.43 -25.74
C SER A 183 41.96 -22.24 -24.98
N ARG A 184 41.38 -21.04 -25.14
CA ARG A 184 41.82 -19.82 -24.46
C ARG A 184 41.74 -19.94 -22.93
N ILE A 185 40.62 -20.41 -22.38
CA ILE A 185 40.45 -20.59 -20.93
C ILE A 185 41.38 -21.69 -20.41
N THR A 186 41.51 -22.81 -21.13
CA THR A 186 42.38 -23.92 -20.70
C THR A 186 43.85 -23.47 -20.64
N HIS A 187 44.30 -22.69 -21.62
CA HIS A 187 45.64 -22.15 -21.64
C HIS A 187 45.87 -21.14 -20.50
N TRP A 188 44.93 -20.23 -20.27
CA TRP A 188 44.97 -19.29 -19.14
C TRP A 188 45.03 -20.02 -17.79
N ARG A 189 44.14 -20.99 -17.56
CA ARG A 189 44.09 -21.78 -16.31
C ARG A 189 45.40 -22.49 -16.01
N LYS A 190 46.07 -23.07 -17.02
CA LYS A 190 47.36 -23.77 -16.83
C LYS A 190 48.42 -22.87 -16.21
N GLY A 191 48.45 -21.59 -16.57
CA GLY A 191 49.38 -20.60 -16.00
C GLY A 191 49.19 -20.33 -14.49
N TYR A 192 48.04 -20.70 -13.92
CA TYR A 192 47.73 -20.54 -12.50
C TYR A 192 47.65 -21.87 -11.74
N ALA A 193 47.26 -22.97 -12.39
CA ALA A 193 47.15 -24.29 -11.78
C ALA A 193 48.52 -24.99 -11.59
N GLU A 194 49.53 -24.64 -12.40
CA GLU A 194 50.87 -25.25 -12.37
C GLU A 194 51.96 -24.17 -12.25
N PRO A 195 52.27 -23.64 -11.05
CA PRO A 195 53.37 -22.69 -10.88
C PRO A 195 54.70 -23.36 -11.20
N SER A 196 55.51 -22.75 -12.08
CA SER A 196 56.81 -23.29 -12.49
C SER A 196 57.76 -23.38 -11.29
N LYS A 197 58.46 -24.52 -11.17
CA LYS A 197 59.38 -24.83 -10.04
C LYS A 197 60.77 -24.20 -10.17
N LYS A 198 60.99 -23.24 -11.08
CA LYS A 198 62.32 -22.65 -11.34
C LYS A 198 62.28 -21.14 -11.10
N ASP A 199 63.16 -20.63 -10.24
CA ASP A 199 63.23 -19.21 -9.86
C ASP A 199 63.47 -18.26 -11.06
N ASP A 200 64.10 -18.74 -12.15
CA ASP A 200 64.32 -17.98 -13.39
C ASP A 200 63.04 -17.74 -14.21
N ASP A 201 61.96 -18.51 -13.97
CA ASP A 201 60.67 -18.36 -14.64
C ASP A 201 59.75 -17.35 -13.95
N SER A 202 60.19 -16.69 -12.87
CA SER A 202 59.40 -15.69 -12.14
C SER A 202 58.97 -14.50 -13.02
N LEU A 203 59.88 -14.00 -13.86
CA LEU A 203 59.60 -12.93 -14.82
C LEU A 203 58.77 -13.42 -16.00
N VAL A 204 59.03 -14.63 -16.50
CA VAL A 204 58.29 -15.24 -17.60
C VAL A 204 56.86 -15.56 -17.18
N GLY A 205 56.65 -16.12 -15.99
CA GLY A 205 55.34 -16.36 -15.42
C GLY A 205 54.59 -15.07 -15.08
N SER A 206 55.28 -14.00 -14.67
CA SER A 206 54.67 -12.68 -14.48
C SER A 206 54.29 -12.01 -15.81
N LEU A 207 55.15 -12.12 -16.83
CA LEU A 207 54.87 -11.67 -18.20
C LEU A 207 53.75 -12.50 -18.85
N SER A 208 53.73 -13.82 -18.68
CA SER A 208 52.63 -14.68 -19.14
C SER A 208 51.32 -14.31 -18.46
N ARG A 209 51.31 -14.04 -17.15
CA ARG A 209 50.12 -13.54 -16.44
C ARG A 209 49.64 -12.18 -16.95
N LEU A 210 50.56 -11.27 -17.29
CA LEU A 210 50.27 -9.96 -17.91
C LEU A 210 49.76 -10.09 -19.36
N ILE A 211 50.39 -10.93 -20.19
CA ILE A 211 50.05 -11.14 -21.61
C ILE A 211 48.72 -11.87 -21.75
N LEU A 212 48.36 -12.76 -20.80
CA LEU A 212 47.09 -13.48 -20.80
C LEU A 212 45.90 -12.63 -20.33
N GLY A 213 46.12 -11.36 -19.99
CA GLY A 213 45.07 -10.44 -19.55
C GLY A 213 44.48 -10.85 -18.20
N GLY A 214 45.36 -11.14 -17.23
CA GLY A 214 44.95 -11.45 -15.86
C GLY A 214 44.33 -10.23 -15.18
N GLU A 215 43.02 -10.08 -15.33
CA GLU A 215 42.23 -9.24 -14.44
C GLU A 215 42.11 -9.97 -13.08
N SER A 216 41.82 -9.25 -12.01
CA SER A 216 41.57 -9.85 -10.70
C SER A 216 40.17 -9.51 -10.23
N TYR A 217 39.39 -10.53 -9.86
CA TYR A 217 38.13 -10.36 -9.15
C TYR A 217 38.42 -10.43 -7.65
N GLY A 218 38.53 -9.26 -7.02
CA GLY A 218 39.08 -9.17 -5.67
C GLY A 218 40.54 -9.65 -5.66
N SER A 219 40.83 -10.70 -4.89
CA SER A 219 42.15 -11.35 -4.84
C SER A 219 42.31 -12.53 -5.81
N ARG A 220 41.25 -12.92 -6.55
CA ARG A 220 41.24 -14.13 -7.39
C ARG A 220 41.58 -13.82 -8.84
N PRO A 221 42.38 -14.66 -9.52
CA PRO A 221 42.65 -14.49 -10.95
C PRO A 221 41.36 -14.63 -11.77
N SER A 222 41.17 -13.73 -12.73
CA SER A 222 40.03 -13.78 -13.65
C SER A 222 40.44 -13.46 -15.10
N ILE A 223 39.63 -13.92 -16.04
CA ILE A 223 39.74 -13.59 -17.46
C ILE A 223 38.38 -13.15 -18.01
N SER A 224 38.37 -12.05 -18.75
CA SER A 224 37.16 -11.54 -19.41
C SER A 224 37.05 -12.06 -20.86
N ILE A 225 35.87 -12.55 -21.20
CA ILE A 225 35.52 -13.04 -22.54
C ILE A 225 34.40 -12.17 -23.09
N ASP A 226 34.71 -11.34 -24.08
CA ASP A 226 33.70 -10.52 -24.75
C ASP A 226 32.66 -11.40 -25.46
N VAL A 227 31.40 -11.00 -25.32
CA VAL A 227 30.24 -11.64 -25.95
C VAL A 227 29.34 -10.57 -26.55
N CYS A 228 28.63 -10.92 -27.62
CA CYS A 228 27.74 -9.99 -28.33
C CYS A 228 26.26 -10.40 -28.26
N SER A 229 25.94 -11.54 -27.62
CA SER A 229 24.57 -12.03 -27.48
C SER A 229 24.40 -12.97 -26.29
N ASP A 230 23.16 -13.08 -25.81
CA ASP A 230 22.80 -14.05 -24.76
C ASP A 230 23.06 -15.50 -25.18
N HIS A 231 22.98 -15.80 -26.49
CA HIS A 231 23.39 -17.10 -27.03
C HIS A 231 24.88 -17.36 -26.80
N GLN A 232 25.75 -16.41 -27.11
CA GLN A 232 27.18 -16.55 -26.85
C GLN A 232 27.51 -16.68 -25.36
N VAL A 233 26.78 -15.98 -24.48
CA VAL A 233 26.90 -16.18 -23.03
C VAL A 233 26.68 -17.65 -22.68
N GLN A 234 25.61 -18.27 -23.17
CA GLN A 234 25.32 -19.69 -22.92
C GLN A 234 26.41 -20.61 -23.49
N LEU A 235 26.96 -20.31 -24.67
CA LEU A 235 28.08 -21.08 -25.23
C LEU A 235 29.33 -21.00 -24.35
N VAL A 236 29.64 -19.82 -23.77
CA VAL A 236 30.77 -19.64 -22.85
C VAL A 236 30.53 -20.38 -21.53
N LEU A 237 29.35 -20.25 -20.93
CA LEU A 237 28.98 -20.97 -19.70
C LEU A 237 29.12 -22.49 -19.90
N GLN A 238 28.63 -23.01 -21.02
CA GLN A 238 28.81 -24.41 -21.38
C GLN A 238 30.28 -24.76 -21.54
N ALA A 239 31.08 -23.96 -22.24
CA ALA A 239 32.50 -24.23 -22.43
C ALA A 239 33.26 -24.29 -21.09
N VAL A 240 33.00 -23.36 -20.17
CA VAL A 240 33.60 -23.31 -18.83
C VAL A 240 33.30 -24.58 -18.04
N ASN A 241 32.03 -25.01 -18.00
CA ASN A 241 31.63 -26.24 -17.30
C ASN A 241 32.29 -27.52 -17.82
N HIS A 242 32.68 -27.56 -19.11
CA HIS A 242 33.38 -28.71 -19.69
C HIS A 242 34.90 -28.70 -19.47
N ILE A 243 35.45 -27.63 -18.88
CA ILE A 243 36.89 -27.51 -18.64
C ILE A 243 37.23 -28.07 -17.26
N SER A 244 36.63 -27.50 -16.21
CA SER A 244 36.98 -27.84 -14.84
C SER A 244 35.96 -27.25 -13.85
N ASP A 245 35.85 -27.88 -12.67
CA ASP A 245 34.96 -27.45 -11.58
C ASP A 245 35.54 -26.28 -10.77
N ASP A 246 36.82 -25.93 -10.94
CA ASP A 246 37.48 -24.83 -10.22
C ASP A 246 37.28 -23.44 -10.86
N LEU A 247 36.37 -23.34 -11.85
CA LEU A 247 36.04 -22.10 -12.54
C LEU A 247 34.64 -21.63 -12.21
N VAL A 248 34.48 -20.32 -11.97
CA VAL A 248 33.18 -19.68 -11.72
C VAL A 248 32.95 -18.59 -12.77
N PRO A 249 31.99 -18.76 -13.70
CA PRO A 249 31.67 -17.75 -14.68
C PRO A 249 30.63 -16.75 -14.15
N LEU A 250 30.90 -15.47 -14.34
CA LEU A 250 30.05 -14.34 -13.97
C LEU A 250 29.77 -13.45 -15.19
N VAL A 251 28.51 -13.11 -15.43
CA VAL A 251 28.13 -12.27 -16.57
C VAL A 251 28.34 -10.80 -16.23
N VAL A 252 29.08 -10.09 -17.06
CA VAL A 252 29.35 -8.66 -16.95
C VAL A 252 28.51 -7.92 -18.00
N PRO A 253 27.49 -7.15 -17.58
CA PRO A 253 26.67 -6.36 -18.48
C PRO A 253 27.39 -5.10 -19.01
N ASP A 254 26.91 -4.55 -20.13
CA ASP A 254 27.28 -3.22 -20.64
C ASP A 254 26.43 -2.10 -19.99
N LYS A 255 26.61 -0.86 -20.46
CA LYS A 255 25.84 0.31 -20.01
C LYS A 255 24.37 0.31 -20.49
N ALA A 256 23.96 -0.65 -21.30
CA ALA A 256 22.60 -0.84 -21.79
C ALA A 256 21.94 -2.11 -21.19
N GLY A 257 22.67 -2.88 -20.38
CA GLY A 257 22.20 -4.11 -19.73
C GLY A 257 22.34 -5.37 -20.56
N ALA A 258 22.82 -5.26 -21.79
CA ALA A 258 23.16 -6.41 -22.59
C ALA A 258 24.43 -7.07 -22.04
N ALA A 259 24.55 -8.40 -22.16
CA ALA A 259 25.76 -9.07 -21.76
C ALA A 259 26.94 -8.59 -22.63
N ARG A 260 27.94 -7.95 -22.00
CA ARG A 260 29.16 -7.46 -22.66
C ARG A 260 30.25 -8.50 -22.66
N ALA A 261 30.41 -9.17 -21.52
CA ALA A 261 31.46 -10.14 -21.30
C ALA A 261 31.03 -11.19 -20.29
N VAL A 262 31.74 -12.33 -20.28
CA VAL A 262 31.70 -13.31 -19.20
C VAL A 262 33.07 -13.31 -18.55
N CYS A 263 33.11 -12.92 -17.27
CA CYS A 263 34.28 -12.99 -16.42
C CYS A 263 34.39 -14.40 -15.85
N VAL A 264 35.45 -15.12 -16.18
CA VAL A 264 35.72 -16.46 -15.65
C VAL A 264 36.75 -16.34 -14.53
N ILE A 265 36.35 -16.72 -13.32
CA ILE A 265 37.18 -16.61 -12.12
C ILE A 265 37.76 -17.98 -11.78
N PHE A 266 39.06 -18.02 -11.49
CA PHE A 266 39.74 -19.21 -11.01
C PHE A 266 39.68 -19.29 -9.49
N THR A 267 39.40 -20.50 -8.99
CA THR A 267 39.37 -20.82 -7.56
C THR A 267 40.44 -21.87 -7.24
N SER A 268 41.14 -21.68 -6.14
CA SER A 268 42.31 -22.51 -5.78
C SER A 268 41.93 -23.86 -5.17
N SER A 269 40.76 -23.95 -4.55
CA SER A 269 40.20 -25.17 -3.97
C SER A 269 38.67 -25.17 -4.02
N LYS A 270 38.06 -26.31 -3.68
CA LYS A 270 36.59 -26.42 -3.57
C LYS A 270 36.04 -25.52 -2.46
N GLU A 271 36.77 -25.38 -1.37
CA GLU A 271 36.43 -24.49 -0.26
C GLU A 271 36.48 -23.02 -0.70
N ASP A 272 37.53 -22.62 -1.43
CA ASP A 272 37.64 -21.27 -2.01
C ASP A 272 36.49 -20.97 -3.00
N LYS A 273 36.11 -21.96 -3.81
CA LYS A 273 34.92 -21.86 -4.68
C LYS A 273 33.64 -21.64 -3.88
N ASN A 274 33.43 -22.42 -2.82
CA ASN A 274 32.25 -22.27 -1.98
C ASN A 274 32.21 -20.89 -1.31
N LEU A 275 33.36 -20.39 -0.82
CA LEU A 275 33.48 -19.05 -0.25
C LEU A 275 33.14 -17.97 -1.28
N LEU A 276 33.69 -18.07 -2.51
CA LEU A 276 33.36 -17.14 -3.59
C LEU A 276 31.87 -17.14 -3.92
N LEU A 277 31.25 -18.32 -4.02
CA LEU A 277 29.81 -18.42 -4.30
C LEU A 277 28.98 -17.82 -3.17
N MET A 278 29.36 -18.06 -1.91
CA MET A 278 28.71 -17.43 -0.75
C MET A 278 28.84 -15.90 -0.78
N ASP A 279 30.02 -15.37 -1.11
CA ASP A 279 30.26 -13.93 -1.23
C ASP A 279 29.39 -13.31 -2.35
N ILE A 280 29.29 -13.98 -3.50
CA ILE A 280 28.45 -13.55 -4.63
C ILE A 280 26.98 -13.55 -4.22
N HIS A 281 26.49 -14.64 -3.63
CA HIS A 281 25.10 -14.74 -3.19
C HIS A 281 24.76 -13.69 -2.12
N LYS A 282 25.64 -13.48 -1.14
CA LYS A 282 25.48 -12.45 -0.13
C LYS A 282 25.42 -11.05 -0.75
N SER A 283 26.29 -10.75 -1.71
CA SER A 283 26.28 -9.46 -2.40
C SER A 283 25.00 -9.27 -3.22
N GLU A 284 24.51 -10.33 -3.88
CA GLU A 284 23.24 -10.30 -4.61
C GLU A 284 22.04 -10.09 -3.68
N GLU A 285 22.01 -10.76 -2.52
CA GLU A 285 20.99 -10.57 -1.49
C GLU A 285 21.00 -9.14 -0.94
N GLU A 286 22.18 -8.60 -0.59
CA GLU A 286 22.34 -7.21 -0.13
C GLU A 286 21.86 -6.20 -1.19
N GLN A 287 22.14 -6.45 -2.47
CA GLN A 287 21.61 -5.63 -3.56
C GLN A 287 20.10 -5.76 -3.68
N ASN A 288 19.56 -6.97 -3.66
CA ASN A 288 18.12 -7.21 -3.73
C ASN A 288 17.38 -6.54 -2.57
N LEU A 289 17.97 -6.53 -1.37
CA LEU A 289 17.46 -5.80 -0.22
C LEU A 289 17.41 -4.30 -0.47
N LYS A 290 18.39 -3.71 -1.17
CA LYS A 290 18.35 -2.29 -1.57
C LYS A 290 17.26 -1.98 -2.58
N PHE A 291 16.94 -2.91 -3.48
CA PHE A 291 15.85 -2.76 -4.45
C PHE A 291 14.45 -2.95 -3.85
N ARG A 292 14.31 -3.88 -2.90
CA ARG A 292 13.02 -4.23 -2.29
C ARG A 292 12.74 -3.41 -1.06
N GLY A 293 13.70 -3.40 -0.14
CA GLY A 293 13.56 -2.82 1.19
C GLY A 293 12.28 -3.35 1.85
N PHE A 294 11.44 -2.46 2.36
CA PHE A 294 10.18 -2.84 3.01
C PHE A 294 9.20 -3.60 2.10
N ARG A 295 9.34 -3.52 0.76
CA ARG A 295 8.52 -4.31 -0.16
C ARG A 295 8.63 -5.82 0.10
N GLU A 296 9.75 -6.30 0.63
CA GLU A 296 9.90 -7.71 1.04
C GLU A 296 8.81 -8.15 2.03
N VAL A 297 8.42 -7.27 2.98
CA VAL A 297 7.34 -7.53 3.93
C VAL A 297 5.99 -7.59 3.20
N ILE A 298 5.75 -6.69 2.26
CA ILE A 298 4.51 -6.68 1.46
C ILE A 298 4.40 -7.94 0.61
N ASP A 299 5.49 -8.39 -0.01
CA ASP A 299 5.53 -9.60 -0.81
C ASP A 299 5.34 -10.85 0.07
N LEU A 300 5.87 -10.88 1.30
CA LEU A 300 5.58 -11.93 2.29
C LEU A 300 4.12 -11.97 2.71
N LEU A 301 3.52 -10.81 3.03
CA LEU A 301 2.10 -10.72 3.36
C LEU A 301 1.23 -11.21 2.20
N SER A 302 1.56 -10.79 0.98
CA SER A 302 0.90 -11.24 -0.24
C SER A 302 1.04 -12.76 -0.43
N SER A 303 2.23 -13.31 -0.24
CA SER A 303 2.48 -14.75 -0.41
C SER A 303 1.79 -15.60 0.65
N SER A 304 1.59 -15.07 1.86
CA SER A 304 0.94 -15.78 2.97
C SER A 304 -0.55 -16.04 2.74
N GLN A 305 -1.20 -15.22 1.91
CA GLN A 305 -2.65 -15.25 1.64
C GLN A 305 -3.53 -15.20 2.92
N LYS A 306 -2.96 -14.75 4.04
CA LYS A 306 -3.69 -14.61 5.31
C LYS A 306 -4.64 -13.41 5.25
N PRO A 307 -5.84 -13.48 5.86
CA PRO A 307 -6.74 -12.33 5.87
C PRO A 307 -6.12 -11.14 6.62
N ILE A 308 -6.12 -9.99 5.97
CA ILE A 308 -5.59 -8.73 6.50
C ILE A 308 -6.71 -7.95 7.17
N ILE A 309 -6.52 -7.62 8.44
CA ILE A 309 -7.45 -6.82 9.22
C ILE A 309 -6.90 -5.39 9.32
N SER A 310 -7.71 -4.40 8.97
CA SER A 310 -7.34 -2.99 9.08
C SER A 310 -8.56 -2.12 9.43
N TYR A 311 -8.32 -0.86 9.77
CA TYR A 311 -9.36 0.09 10.17
C TYR A 311 -9.46 1.24 9.19
N ASN A 312 -10.64 1.45 8.62
CA ASN A 312 -10.86 2.46 7.59
C ASN A 312 -9.83 2.32 6.46
N CYS A 313 -9.74 1.08 5.97
CA CYS A 313 -8.54 0.55 5.35
C CYS A 313 -8.30 1.09 3.95
N LEU A 314 -9.30 1.70 3.28
CA LEU A 314 -9.13 2.25 1.94
C LEU A 314 -7.92 3.18 1.83
N ASN A 315 -7.74 4.10 2.80
CA ASN A 315 -6.60 5.02 2.80
C ASN A 315 -5.25 4.32 3.06
N ASP A 316 -5.23 3.24 3.84
CA ASP A 316 -4.03 2.45 4.10
C ASP A 316 -3.67 1.60 2.89
N LEU A 317 -4.66 1.01 2.24
CA LEU A 317 -4.52 0.15 1.06
C LEU A 317 -4.11 0.96 -0.18
N THR A 318 -4.71 2.14 -0.42
CA THR A 318 -4.26 3.02 -1.52
C THR A 318 -2.81 3.46 -1.30
N MET A 319 -2.43 3.78 -0.06
CA MET A 319 -1.05 4.12 0.30
C MET A 319 -0.10 2.94 0.04
N MET A 320 -0.41 1.75 0.58
CA MET A 320 0.42 0.56 0.39
C MET A 320 0.55 0.18 -1.10
N HIS A 321 -0.55 0.25 -1.85
CA HIS A 321 -0.55 -0.02 -3.29
C HIS A 321 0.38 0.95 -4.03
N SER A 322 0.19 2.26 -3.82
CA SER A 322 0.98 3.33 -4.45
C SER A 322 2.48 3.18 -4.18
N LYS A 323 2.87 2.88 -2.93
CA LYS A 323 4.28 2.86 -2.52
C LYS A 323 5.00 1.56 -2.82
N PHE A 324 4.31 0.42 -2.81
CA PHE A 324 4.96 -0.91 -2.86
C PHE A 324 4.59 -1.74 -4.09
N VAL A 325 3.45 -1.47 -4.72
CA VAL A 325 2.95 -2.28 -5.84
C VAL A 325 3.18 -1.55 -7.16
N ALA A 326 2.38 -0.53 -7.44
CA ALA A 326 2.34 0.17 -8.72
C ALA A 326 1.68 1.56 -8.55
N PRO A 327 1.80 2.47 -9.53
CA PRO A 327 0.98 3.68 -9.55
C PRO A 327 -0.50 3.35 -9.44
N LEU A 328 -1.25 4.20 -8.73
CA LEU A 328 -2.67 3.96 -8.45
C LEU A 328 -3.52 4.08 -9.74
N PRO A 329 -4.39 3.10 -10.03
CA PRO A 329 -5.26 3.14 -11.20
C PRO A 329 -6.16 4.37 -11.29
N PRO A 330 -6.69 4.73 -12.47
CA PRO A 330 -7.55 5.90 -12.64
C PRO A 330 -8.91 5.77 -11.94
N ASN A 331 -9.42 4.56 -11.76
CA ASN A 331 -10.74 4.30 -11.16
C ASN A 331 -10.69 3.23 -10.05
N MET A 332 -11.73 3.18 -9.23
CA MET A 332 -11.82 2.26 -8.10
C MET A 332 -11.86 0.80 -8.53
N HIS A 333 -12.52 0.47 -9.64
CA HIS A 333 -12.67 -0.91 -10.08
C HIS A 333 -11.31 -1.55 -10.41
N GLU A 334 -10.48 -0.88 -11.21
CA GLU A 334 -9.12 -1.33 -11.53
C GLU A 334 -8.24 -1.40 -10.29
N PHE A 335 -8.39 -0.45 -9.37
CA PHE A 335 -7.70 -0.49 -8.07
C PHE A 335 -8.08 -1.74 -7.28
N MET A 336 -9.37 -2.06 -7.16
CA MET A 336 -9.85 -3.25 -6.46
C MET A 336 -9.35 -4.53 -7.11
N CYS A 337 -9.38 -4.63 -8.44
CA CYS A 337 -8.83 -5.77 -9.17
C CYS A 337 -7.32 -5.93 -8.93
N SER A 338 -6.56 -4.83 -9.00
CA SER A 338 -5.13 -4.84 -8.73
C SER A 338 -4.80 -5.18 -7.28
N LEU A 339 -5.57 -4.67 -6.33
CA LEU A 339 -5.39 -4.92 -4.91
C LEU A 339 -5.65 -6.39 -4.57
N LYS A 340 -6.71 -7.01 -5.12
CA LYS A 340 -7.05 -8.43 -4.91
C LYS A 340 -5.93 -9.38 -5.36
N MET A 341 -5.13 -8.98 -6.34
CA MET A 341 -3.95 -9.75 -6.78
C MET A 341 -2.79 -9.71 -5.76
N VAL A 342 -2.79 -8.73 -4.84
CA VAL A 342 -1.77 -8.58 -3.80
C VAL A 342 -2.29 -9.09 -2.46
N PHE A 343 -3.47 -8.63 -2.06
CA PHE A 343 -4.16 -9.03 -0.83
C PHE A 343 -5.54 -9.56 -1.19
N SER A 344 -5.70 -10.88 -1.17
CA SER A 344 -6.94 -11.55 -1.55
C SER A 344 -8.08 -11.27 -0.58
N ASN A 345 -7.80 -11.30 0.72
CA ASN A 345 -8.79 -11.18 1.79
C ASN A 345 -8.42 -10.02 2.71
N VAL A 346 -9.16 -8.91 2.61
CA VAL A 346 -8.97 -7.74 3.49
C VAL A 346 -10.27 -7.38 4.19
N VAL A 347 -10.27 -7.34 5.52
CA VAL A 347 -11.44 -7.00 6.33
C VAL A 347 -11.27 -5.60 6.92
N ASP A 348 -12.23 -4.72 6.61
CA ASP A 348 -12.35 -3.44 7.29
C ASP A 348 -13.13 -3.60 8.59
N ILE A 349 -12.46 -3.42 9.72
CA ILE A 349 -13.09 -3.57 11.04
C ILE A 349 -14.22 -2.56 11.26
N SER A 350 -14.18 -1.40 10.60
CA SER A 350 -15.23 -0.41 10.67
C SER A 350 -16.49 -0.87 9.96
N HIS A 351 -16.37 -1.66 8.90
CA HIS A 351 -17.50 -2.31 8.26
C HIS A 351 -18.04 -3.42 9.17
N LEU A 352 -17.14 -4.23 9.73
CA LEU A 352 -17.51 -5.35 10.60
C LEU A 352 -18.34 -4.93 11.81
N TRP A 353 -17.92 -3.91 12.56
CA TRP A 353 -18.67 -3.48 13.74
C TRP A 353 -20.00 -2.80 13.39
N ARG A 354 -20.17 -2.29 12.17
CA ARG A 354 -21.41 -1.63 11.73
C ARG A 354 -22.54 -2.65 11.50
N GLN A 355 -22.20 -3.92 11.35
CA GLN A 355 -23.17 -5.01 11.32
C GLN A 355 -23.87 -5.20 12.67
N ILE A 356 -23.21 -4.79 13.76
CA ILE A 356 -23.79 -4.83 15.11
C ILE A 356 -24.57 -3.53 15.34
N GLY A 357 -25.91 -3.63 15.36
CA GLY A 357 -26.82 -2.47 15.45
C GLY A 357 -26.40 -1.39 16.45
N PRO A 358 -26.14 -1.71 17.73
CA PRO A 358 -25.73 -0.73 18.72
C PRO A 358 -24.36 -0.04 18.48
N LEU A 359 -23.48 -0.66 17.68
CA LEU A 359 -22.17 -0.14 17.33
C LEU A 359 -22.18 0.73 16.07
N ARG A 360 -23.30 0.83 15.35
CA ARG A 360 -23.41 1.68 14.15
C ARG A 360 -23.06 3.15 14.39
N LYS A 361 -23.29 3.65 15.61
CA LYS A 361 -23.00 5.03 16.03
C LYS A 361 -21.57 5.24 16.55
N ALA A 362 -20.76 4.18 16.63
CA ALA A 362 -19.39 4.29 17.12
C ALA A 362 -18.51 5.04 16.11
N LYS A 363 -17.95 6.17 16.55
CA LYS A 363 -17.15 7.08 15.69
C LYS A 363 -15.69 6.64 15.51
N ASN A 364 -15.17 5.83 16.42
CA ASN A 364 -13.77 5.39 16.41
C ASN A 364 -13.57 4.07 17.18
N ILE A 365 -12.38 3.47 17.03
CA ILE A 365 -11.99 2.21 17.69
C ILE A 365 -12.19 2.28 19.21
N GLN A 366 -11.87 3.40 19.87
CA GLN A 366 -12.01 3.53 21.32
C GLN A 366 -13.47 3.49 21.76
N ALA A 367 -14.34 4.16 21.03
CA ALA A 367 -15.78 4.18 21.30
C ALA A 367 -16.37 2.78 21.16
N ALA A 368 -16.00 2.06 20.08
CA ALA A 368 -16.43 0.68 19.85
C ALA A 368 -15.94 -0.26 20.97
N LEU A 369 -14.65 -0.19 21.33
CA LEU A 369 -14.09 -0.98 22.42
C LEU A 369 -14.75 -0.68 23.77
N SER A 370 -15.00 0.59 24.06
CA SER A 370 -15.63 1.02 25.32
C SER A 370 -17.08 0.54 25.42
N TYR A 371 -17.82 0.56 24.31
CA TYR A 371 -19.17 -0.02 24.25
C TYR A 371 -19.14 -1.53 24.51
N LEU A 372 -18.28 -2.25 23.79
CA LEU A 372 -18.14 -3.70 23.95
C LEU A 372 -17.71 -4.10 25.36
N GLN A 373 -16.82 -3.33 26.00
CA GLN A 373 -16.42 -3.56 27.39
C GLN A 373 -17.58 -3.43 28.39
N ARG A 374 -18.53 -2.52 28.14
CA ARG A 374 -19.68 -2.30 29.03
C ARG A 374 -20.76 -3.37 28.88
N GLN A 375 -21.01 -3.82 27.65
CA GLN A 375 -22.16 -4.68 27.32
C GLN A 375 -21.79 -6.16 27.28
N TYR A 376 -20.57 -6.50 26.86
CA TYR A 376 -20.10 -7.88 26.71
C TYR A 376 -18.81 -8.04 27.51
N PHE A 377 -18.96 -8.39 28.80
CA PHE A 377 -17.84 -8.60 29.72
C PHE A 377 -17.14 -9.94 29.41
N VAL A 378 -16.51 -10.03 28.24
CA VAL A 378 -15.52 -11.06 27.94
C VAL A 378 -14.15 -10.39 28.02
N PRO A 379 -13.38 -10.62 29.11
CA PRO A 379 -11.99 -10.23 29.17
C PRO A 379 -11.26 -10.89 28.02
N MET A 380 -10.61 -10.08 27.18
CA MET A 380 -9.75 -10.59 26.12
C MET A 380 -8.31 -10.23 26.46
N GLU A 381 -7.54 -11.26 26.78
CA GLU A 381 -6.13 -11.19 27.13
C GLU A 381 -5.29 -11.40 25.86
N ILE A 382 -4.35 -10.48 25.64
CA ILE A 382 -3.39 -10.55 24.54
C ILE A 382 -2.07 -11.04 25.11
N LYS A 383 -1.60 -12.18 24.63
CA LYS A 383 -0.27 -12.72 24.95
C LYS A 383 0.70 -12.32 23.85
N ILE A 384 1.80 -11.67 24.23
CA ILE A 384 2.89 -11.29 23.33
C ILE A 384 4.13 -12.09 23.76
N PRO A 385 4.53 -13.14 23.03
CA PRO A 385 5.57 -14.08 23.47
C PRO A 385 6.99 -13.49 23.56
N GLN A 386 7.29 -12.48 22.74
CA GLN A 386 8.58 -11.80 22.73
C GLN A 386 8.38 -10.36 23.24
N GLN A 387 8.76 -10.10 24.49
CA GLN A 387 8.71 -8.77 25.08
C GLN A 387 10.10 -8.15 25.07
N ASP A 388 10.29 -7.07 24.30
CA ASP A 388 11.44 -6.18 24.50
C ASP A 388 11.10 -5.20 25.64
N VAL A 389 11.72 -5.43 26.81
CA VAL A 389 11.42 -4.72 28.07
C VAL A 389 11.83 -3.24 28.05
N THR A 390 12.46 -2.74 26.98
CA THR A 390 13.18 -1.47 26.95
C THR A 390 12.58 -0.35 26.10
N SER A 391 11.45 -0.54 25.40
CA SER A 391 10.88 0.51 24.53
C SER A 391 9.64 1.18 25.12
N SER A 392 9.55 2.50 24.96
CA SER A 392 8.32 3.25 25.19
C SER A 392 7.28 2.87 24.12
N VAL A 393 6.12 2.37 24.54
CA VAL A 393 5.04 1.98 23.62
C VAL A 393 4.49 3.21 22.90
N THR A 394 4.68 3.28 21.58
CA THR A 394 4.09 4.35 20.76
C THR A 394 2.57 4.17 20.63
N LYS A 395 1.79 5.25 20.42
CA LYS A 395 0.33 5.10 20.21
C LYS A 395 -0.01 4.28 18.96
N ASN A 396 0.88 4.20 17.96
CA ASN A 396 0.65 3.36 16.79
C ASN A 396 0.71 1.85 17.13
N GLU A 397 1.60 1.45 18.04
CA GLU A 397 1.62 0.08 18.61
C GLU A 397 0.32 -0.23 19.32
N GLN A 398 -0.21 0.76 20.05
CA GLN A 398 -1.51 0.63 20.67
C GLN A 398 -2.60 0.50 19.61
N ASN A 399 -2.51 1.18 18.46
CA ASN A 399 -3.52 1.09 17.40
C ASN A 399 -3.57 -0.30 16.77
N VAL A 400 -2.44 -0.90 16.37
CA VAL A 400 -2.45 -2.23 15.77
C VAL A 400 -3.02 -3.27 16.75
N LEU A 401 -2.60 -3.23 18.02
CA LEU A 401 -3.09 -4.13 19.06
C LEU A 401 -4.57 -3.88 19.41
N ARG A 402 -5.04 -2.63 19.36
CA ARG A 402 -6.46 -2.28 19.57
C ARG A 402 -7.34 -2.79 18.44
N ILE A 403 -6.87 -2.71 17.19
CA ILE A 403 -7.55 -3.29 16.03
C ILE A 403 -7.61 -4.80 16.18
N THR A 404 -6.48 -5.46 16.48
CA THR A 404 -6.44 -6.92 16.74
C THR A 404 -7.43 -7.33 17.82
N LYS A 405 -7.43 -6.62 18.96
CA LYS A 405 -8.34 -6.89 20.08
C LYS A 405 -9.81 -6.73 19.69
N LEU A 406 -10.11 -5.65 18.97
CA LEU A 406 -11.47 -5.36 18.55
C LEU A 406 -11.95 -6.41 17.55
N PHE A 407 -11.12 -6.83 16.61
CA PHE A 407 -11.48 -7.84 15.63
C PHE A 407 -11.76 -9.17 16.31
N ALA A 408 -10.89 -9.60 17.23
CA ALA A 408 -11.11 -10.83 17.98
C ALA A 408 -12.43 -10.80 18.79
N LYS A 409 -12.78 -9.65 19.39
CA LYS A 409 -14.08 -9.49 20.06
C LYS A 409 -15.27 -9.55 19.11
N LEU A 410 -15.18 -8.88 17.96
CA LEU A 410 -16.23 -8.86 16.95
C LEU A 410 -16.40 -10.25 16.32
N SER A 411 -15.30 -10.93 16.04
CA SER A 411 -15.25 -12.30 15.53
C SER A 411 -15.98 -13.26 16.47
N ASN A 412 -15.75 -13.16 17.79
CA ASN A 412 -16.50 -13.95 18.77
C ASN A 412 -18.00 -13.64 18.79
N LEU A 413 -18.40 -12.36 18.61
CA LEU A 413 -19.80 -11.96 18.62
C LEU A 413 -20.55 -12.35 17.34
N LEU A 414 -19.86 -12.29 16.20
CA LEU A 414 -20.39 -12.60 14.88
C LEU A 414 -20.16 -14.08 14.48
N LYS A 415 -19.52 -14.87 15.36
CA LYS A 415 -19.13 -16.26 15.11
C LYS A 415 -18.38 -16.41 13.78
N ILE A 416 -17.26 -15.70 13.68
CA ILE A 416 -16.40 -15.72 12.49
C ILE A 416 -15.26 -16.73 12.70
N SER A 417 -15.15 -17.72 11.82
CA SER A 417 -14.10 -18.73 11.87
C SER A 417 -13.15 -18.64 10.67
N PRO A 418 -11.83 -18.90 10.86
CA PRO A 418 -10.84 -18.85 9.79
C PRO A 418 -11.01 -19.98 8.76
N GLU A 419 -11.56 -21.13 9.18
CA GLU A 419 -11.90 -22.25 8.31
C GLU A 419 -13.33 -22.70 8.64
N CYS A 420 -14.18 -22.84 7.63
CA CYS A 420 -15.52 -23.39 7.80
C CYS A 420 -15.42 -24.91 8.04
N GLN A 421 -15.05 -25.32 9.25
CA GLN A 421 -15.12 -26.72 9.67
C GLN A 421 -16.34 -26.93 10.57
N LEU A 422 -17.35 -27.62 10.01
CA LEU A 422 -18.56 -28.05 10.71
C LEU A 422 -18.19 -28.90 11.94
N GLN A 423 -18.56 -28.43 13.13
CA GLN A 423 -19.09 -29.30 14.18
C GLN A 423 -20.30 -28.65 14.86
N SER A 424 -21.42 -29.38 14.83
CA SER A 424 -22.68 -29.18 15.55
C SER A 424 -23.42 -27.84 15.38
N GLY A 425 -24.37 -27.79 14.44
CA GLY A 425 -25.66 -27.08 14.58
C GLY A 425 -25.68 -25.55 14.69
N GLU A 426 -24.53 -24.88 14.82
CA GLU A 426 -24.44 -23.42 14.85
C GLU A 426 -24.00 -22.87 13.48
N GLN A 427 -24.78 -21.94 12.92
CA GLN A 427 -24.37 -21.20 11.73
C GLN A 427 -23.19 -20.29 12.08
N CYS A 428 -22.03 -20.53 11.45
CA CYS A 428 -20.80 -19.74 11.58
C CYS A 428 -20.60 -18.97 10.26
N ALA A 429 -20.29 -17.67 10.33
CA ALA A 429 -20.07 -16.85 9.13
C ALA A 429 -18.62 -17.00 8.66
N ALA A 430 -18.40 -17.15 7.35
CA ALA A 430 -17.05 -17.19 6.79
C ALA A 430 -16.43 -15.79 6.80
N VAL A 431 -15.13 -15.67 7.13
CA VAL A 431 -14.38 -14.40 7.05
C VAL A 431 -14.51 -13.75 5.67
N GLU A 432 -14.63 -14.58 4.63
CA GLU A 432 -14.75 -14.19 3.22
C GLU A 432 -15.99 -13.32 2.95
N GLU A 433 -17.08 -13.49 3.70
CA GLU A 433 -18.31 -12.69 3.57
C GLU A 433 -18.07 -11.20 3.90
N TYR A 434 -17.05 -10.90 4.69
CA TYR A 434 -16.70 -9.54 5.12
C TYR A 434 -15.48 -8.98 4.40
N CYS A 435 -14.95 -9.70 3.41
CA CYS A 435 -13.70 -9.36 2.73
C CYS A 435 -13.90 -8.39 1.55
N ASN A 436 -12.94 -7.48 1.41
CA ASN A 436 -12.82 -6.50 0.33
C ASN A 436 -13.98 -5.49 0.26
N ILE A 437 -14.60 -5.19 1.40
CA ILE A 437 -15.65 -4.18 1.56
C ILE A 437 -15.10 -2.98 2.32
N PHE A 438 -14.59 -2.00 1.59
CA PHE A 438 -13.86 -0.85 2.17
C PHE A 438 -14.72 0.40 2.35
N TYR A 439 -15.93 0.37 1.79
CA TYR A 439 -16.93 1.40 1.97
C TYR A 439 -18.30 0.71 1.93
N PRO A 440 -19.19 0.89 2.92
CA PRO A 440 -20.46 0.16 3.01
C PRO A 440 -21.48 0.44 1.88
N SER A 441 -21.09 1.02 0.74
CA SER A 441 -21.99 1.29 -0.38
C SER A 441 -21.87 0.29 -1.53
N CYS A 442 -21.10 -0.79 -1.38
CA CYS A 442 -20.87 -1.75 -2.46
C CYS A 442 -21.23 -3.16 -1.98
N MET A 443 -22.53 -3.42 -1.81
CA MET A 443 -23.18 -4.70 -2.09
C MET A 443 -24.63 -4.40 -2.46
N VAL A 444 -24.93 -4.43 -3.75
CA VAL A 444 -26.25 -4.87 -4.21
C VAL A 444 -26.08 -6.38 -4.34
N GLU A 445 -26.63 -7.12 -3.40
CA GLU A 445 -27.13 -8.44 -3.74
C GLU A 445 -28.64 -8.34 -3.65
N ASP A 446 -29.27 -8.48 -4.82
CA ASP A 446 -30.67 -8.86 -4.96
C ASP A 446 -30.87 -10.18 -4.20
N SER A 447 -31.23 -10.09 -2.93
CA SER A 447 -31.91 -11.17 -2.23
C SER A 447 -33.11 -10.56 -1.53
N ASP A 448 -34.26 -10.69 -2.19
CA ASP A 448 -35.54 -10.76 -1.50
C ASP A 448 -35.42 -11.85 -0.42
N ASP A 449 -35.99 -11.56 0.76
CA ASP A 449 -36.04 -12.39 1.96
C ASP A 449 -34.85 -12.26 2.93
N VAL A 450 -34.95 -11.36 3.91
CA VAL A 450 -35.21 -11.69 5.34
C VAL A 450 -35.67 -10.43 6.07
N ASP A 451 -36.93 -10.44 6.53
CA ASP A 451 -37.50 -9.46 7.46
C ASP A 451 -36.74 -9.44 8.80
N PHE A 452 -36.00 -8.37 9.07
CA PHE A 452 -35.64 -7.96 10.45
C PHE A 452 -36.32 -6.64 10.78
N ALA A 453 -37.42 -6.77 11.52
CA ALA A 453 -38.30 -5.67 11.89
C ALA A 453 -37.68 -4.69 12.92
N ASN A 454 -37.90 -3.40 12.63
CA ASN A 454 -38.22 -2.27 13.53
C ASN A 454 -37.12 -1.56 14.34
N GLU A 455 -36.40 -0.64 13.67
CA GLU A 455 -36.21 0.77 14.08
C GLU A 455 -35.96 1.63 12.80
N PRO A 456 -36.50 2.87 12.66
CA PRO A 456 -36.45 3.60 11.41
C PRO A 456 -35.15 4.41 11.29
N ASP A 457 -34.02 3.74 11.11
CA ASP A 457 -32.78 4.42 10.69
C ASP A 457 -32.85 4.56 9.16
N THR A 458 -33.41 5.67 8.67
CA THR A 458 -33.63 5.97 7.25
C THR A 458 -32.32 6.14 6.50
N ALA A 459 -31.70 5.02 6.15
CA ALA A 459 -30.76 5.02 5.05
C ALA A 459 -31.52 4.89 3.73
N LYS A 460 -31.29 5.83 2.81
CA LYS A 460 -31.95 5.87 1.51
C LYS A 460 -30.89 5.88 0.41
N THR A 461 -31.14 5.12 -0.65
CA THR A 461 -30.33 5.21 -1.87
C THR A 461 -30.78 6.44 -2.65
N VAL A 462 -29.85 7.35 -2.95
CA VAL A 462 -30.09 8.61 -3.66
C VAL A 462 -29.28 8.60 -4.95
N SER A 463 -29.88 8.95 -6.09
CA SER A 463 -29.15 9.10 -7.35
C SER A 463 -28.20 10.31 -7.28
N THR A 464 -27.03 10.22 -7.91
CA THR A 464 -26.13 11.37 -8.13
C THR A 464 -26.83 12.54 -8.80
N ASP A 465 -27.84 12.28 -9.64
CA ASP A 465 -28.57 13.31 -10.41
C ASP A 465 -29.43 14.19 -9.50
N ASN A 466 -29.74 13.71 -8.29
CA ASN A 466 -30.53 14.44 -7.31
C ASN A 466 -29.68 15.39 -6.45
N ILE A 467 -28.36 15.42 -6.64
CA ILE A 467 -27.43 16.14 -5.79
C ILE A 467 -26.89 17.38 -6.52
N ILE A 468 -27.10 18.54 -5.91
CA ILE A 468 -26.60 19.82 -6.40
C ILE A 468 -25.72 20.46 -5.33
N PHE A 469 -24.55 20.90 -5.73
CA PHE A 469 -23.61 21.61 -4.87
C PHE A 469 -23.85 23.10 -5.01
N LEU A 470 -24.06 23.79 -3.89
CA LEU A 470 -24.33 25.21 -3.81
C LEU A 470 -23.18 25.91 -3.07
N TRP A 471 -22.71 27.06 -3.58
CA TRP A 471 -21.74 27.93 -2.91
C TRP A 471 -22.05 29.41 -3.14
N GLY A 472 -21.26 30.30 -2.54
CA GLY A 472 -21.46 31.76 -2.60
C GLY A 472 -22.40 32.32 -1.53
N PHE A 473 -22.85 31.49 -0.59
CA PHE A 473 -23.66 31.95 0.54
C PHE A 473 -22.76 32.52 1.65
N ARG A 474 -23.15 33.66 2.25
CA ARG A 474 -22.40 34.37 3.30
C ARG A 474 -22.43 33.62 4.65
N GLU A 475 -21.59 32.58 4.81
CA GLU A 475 -21.41 31.76 6.03
C GLU A 475 -22.73 31.42 6.78
N LYS A 476 -23.77 31.05 6.05
CA LYS A 476 -25.09 30.69 6.61
C LYS A 476 -25.07 29.25 7.14
N SER A 477 -25.77 29.01 8.24
CA SER A 477 -25.99 27.64 8.73
C SER A 477 -26.90 26.84 7.79
N ALA A 478 -26.82 25.50 7.83
CA ALA A 478 -27.69 24.64 7.00
C ALA A 478 -29.19 24.92 7.24
N LYS A 479 -29.58 25.30 8.47
CA LYS A 479 -30.95 25.68 8.81
C LYS A 479 -31.35 27.02 8.19
N GLU A 480 -30.47 28.01 8.26
CA GLU A 480 -30.69 29.32 7.62
C GLU A 480 -30.82 29.18 6.11
N LEU A 481 -29.90 28.43 5.48
CA LEU A 481 -29.96 28.11 4.05
C LEU A 481 -31.27 27.45 3.67
N LYS A 482 -31.70 26.41 4.41
CA LYS A 482 -32.96 25.71 4.13
C LYS A 482 -34.18 26.63 4.22
N SER A 483 -34.19 27.59 5.15
CA SER A 483 -35.29 28.57 5.27
C SER A 483 -35.26 29.68 4.22
N TYR A 484 -34.08 29.96 3.66
CA TYR A 484 -33.84 31.09 2.78
C TYR A 484 -34.05 30.76 1.30
N LEU A 485 -33.65 29.55 0.87
CA LEU A 485 -33.73 29.10 -0.53
C LEU A 485 -35.13 29.14 -1.15
N PRO A 486 -36.23 28.78 -0.45
CA PRO A 486 -37.59 28.86 -1.00
C PRO A 486 -38.00 30.29 -1.40
N GLY A 487 -37.41 31.32 -0.79
CA GLY A 487 -37.67 32.72 -1.14
C GLY A 487 -36.96 33.19 -2.41
N LEU A 488 -36.01 32.42 -2.93
CA LEU A 488 -35.23 32.77 -4.11
C LEU A 488 -35.80 32.17 -5.40
N HIS A 489 -36.28 30.92 -5.35
CA HIS A 489 -36.77 30.23 -6.54
C HIS A 489 -37.82 29.17 -6.21
N GLN A 490 -38.79 28.96 -7.13
CA GLN A 490 -39.90 28.02 -6.94
C GLN A 490 -39.43 26.56 -6.79
N VAL A 491 -38.34 26.19 -7.45
CA VAL A 491 -37.71 24.85 -7.35
C VAL A 491 -37.38 24.46 -5.91
N PHE A 492 -37.05 25.43 -5.04
CA PHE A 492 -36.78 25.20 -3.63
C PHE A 492 -38.06 25.12 -2.78
N SER A 493 -39.25 25.15 -3.37
CA SER A 493 -40.51 24.90 -2.65
C SER A 493 -40.79 23.40 -2.49
N GLU A 494 -40.09 22.54 -3.24
CA GLU A 494 -40.18 21.09 -3.11
C GLU A 494 -39.39 20.55 -1.90
N ASP A 495 -39.57 19.27 -1.56
CA ASP A 495 -38.89 18.65 -0.42
C ASP A 495 -37.41 18.37 -0.75
N PHE A 496 -36.48 19.14 -0.16
CA PHE A 496 -35.03 18.94 -0.26
C PHE A 496 -34.33 18.93 1.12
N GLU A 497 -33.15 18.29 1.17
CA GLU A 497 -32.24 18.32 2.31
C GLU A 497 -31.02 19.21 2.02
N VAL A 498 -30.53 19.91 3.04
CA VAL A 498 -29.33 20.77 2.95
C VAL A 498 -28.28 20.26 3.90
N LYS A 499 -27.06 20.05 3.41
CA LYS A 499 -25.89 19.72 4.26
C LYS A 499 -24.67 20.54 3.90
N LEU A 500 -24.06 21.14 4.90
CA LEU A 500 -22.76 21.81 4.77
C LEU A 500 -21.67 20.76 4.60
N LEU A 501 -20.88 20.89 3.52
CA LEU A 501 -19.75 20.02 3.24
C LEU A 501 -18.45 20.62 3.79
N ASP A 502 -18.34 21.94 3.71
CA ASP A 502 -17.35 22.77 4.39
C ASP A 502 -17.95 24.16 4.72
N ARG A 503 -17.10 25.16 5.00
CA ARG A 503 -17.55 26.53 5.31
C ARG A 503 -18.08 27.29 4.09
N THR A 504 -17.78 26.82 2.89
CA THR A 504 -17.98 27.54 1.62
C THR A 504 -19.03 26.89 0.71
N CYS A 505 -19.32 25.61 0.91
CA CYS A 505 -20.16 24.81 0.04
C CYS A 505 -21.14 23.90 0.80
N SER A 506 -22.36 23.78 0.26
CA SER A 506 -23.43 22.90 0.73
C SER A 506 -23.88 21.94 -0.36
N ALA A 507 -24.24 20.71 -0.01
CA ALA A 507 -25.01 19.81 -0.85
C ALA A 507 -26.51 19.99 -0.61
N LEU A 508 -27.25 20.16 -1.70
CA LEU A 508 -28.70 20.11 -1.79
C LEU A 508 -29.08 18.75 -2.36
N ILE A 509 -29.96 18.03 -1.66
CA ILE A 509 -30.43 16.71 -2.08
C ILE A 509 -31.93 16.76 -2.30
N PHE A 510 -32.30 16.64 -3.56
CA PHE A 510 -33.68 16.64 -4.01
C PHE A 510 -34.26 15.22 -3.94
N ARG A 511 -35.58 15.13 -3.71
CA ARG A 511 -36.27 13.83 -3.83
C ARG A 511 -36.49 13.43 -5.28
N ASN A 512 -36.71 14.40 -6.16
CA ASN A 512 -36.94 14.21 -7.59
C ASN A 512 -35.72 14.67 -8.41
N SER A 513 -35.27 13.84 -9.34
CA SER A 513 -34.20 14.17 -10.30
C SER A 513 -34.60 15.29 -11.24
N ASP A 514 -35.87 15.35 -11.65
CA ASP A 514 -36.35 16.32 -12.63
C ASP A 514 -36.19 17.75 -12.11
N THR A 515 -36.47 17.96 -10.82
CA THR A 515 -36.33 19.24 -10.12
C THR A 515 -34.86 19.69 -10.05
N ALA A 516 -33.94 18.73 -9.84
CA ALA A 516 -32.51 19.00 -9.83
C ALA A 516 -32.02 19.34 -11.26
N MET A 517 -32.43 18.57 -12.26
CA MET A 517 -32.06 18.84 -13.65
C MET A 517 -32.61 20.17 -14.15
N GLN A 518 -33.87 20.50 -13.83
CA GLN A 518 -34.47 21.79 -14.16
C GLN A 518 -33.64 22.95 -13.57
N LEU A 519 -33.20 22.85 -12.31
CA LEU A 519 -32.35 23.87 -11.71
C LEU A 519 -31.02 24.03 -12.46
N LEU A 520 -30.38 22.93 -12.85
CA LEU A 520 -29.11 22.97 -13.58
C LEU A 520 -29.27 23.52 -15.00
N GLU A 521 -30.37 23.22 -15.68
CA GLU A 521 -30.71 23.79 -16.99
C GLU A 521 -30.95 25.29 -16.90
N GLU A 522 -31.75 25.74 -15.93
CA GLU A 522 -32.04 27.16 -15.72
C GLU A 522 -30.77 27.96 -15.34
N ILE A 523 -29.85 27.35 -14.57
CA ILE A 523 -28.54 27.95 -14.26
C ILE A 523 -27.68 28.06 -15.53
N SER A 524 -27.63 27.00 -16.33
CA SER A 524 -26.83 26.97 -17.56
C SER A 524 -27.33 27.95 -18.62
N LEU A 525 -28.63 28.24 -18.63
CA LEU A 525 -29.29 29.19 -19.54
C LEU A 525 -29.35 30.63 -18.98
N GLU A 526 -28.81 30.88 -17.78
CA GLU A 526 -28.92 32.16 -17.06
C GLU A 526 -30.37 32.69 -17.07
N SER A 527 -31.33 31.81 -16.73
CA SER A 527 -32.76 32.12 -16.77
C SER A 527 -33.12 33.33 -15.89
N SER A 528 -33.99 34.21 -16.38
CA SER A 528 -34.46 35.39 -15.64
C SER A 528 -35.20 35.05 -14.33
N SER A 529 -35.72 33.82 -14.23
CA SER A 529 -36.31 33.27 -13.00
C SER A 529 -35.31 33.19 -11.83
N LEU A 530 -34.01 33.05 -12.12
CA LEU A 530 -32.92 32.97 -11.15
C LEU A 530 -32.22 34.32 -10.90
N ASN A 531 -32.78 35.44 -11.36
CA ASN A 531 -32.18 36.77 -11.14
C ASN A 531 -31.92 37.08 -9.66
N SER A 532 -32.87 36.71 -8.78
CA SER A 532 -32.73 36.79 -7.32
C SER A 532 -31.56 35.93 -6.82
N PHE A 533 -31.47 34.69 -7.30
CA PHE A 533 -30.42 33.72 -6.97
C PHE A 533 -29.02 34.24 -7.35
N PHE A 534 -28.85 34.72 -8.58
CA PHE A 534 -27.57 35.26 -9.04
C PHE A 534 -27.21 36.61 -8.39
N SER A 535 -28.19 37.47 -8.10
CA SER A 535 -27.96 38.75 -7.42
C SER A 535 -27.39 38.60 -6.00
N GLU A 536 -27.69 37.47 -5.36
CA GLU A 536 -27.14 37.10 -4.05
C GLU A 536 -25.74 36.47 -4.14
N GLY A 537 -25.23 36.27 -5.36
CA GLY A 537 -23.91 35.69 -5.62
C GLY A 537 -23.88 34.17 -5.49
N LEU A 538 -25.05 33.51 -5.47
CA LEU A 538 -25.12 32.05 -5.39
C LEU A 538 -24.74 31.41 -6.70
N LYS A 539 -24.07 30.27 -6.60
CA LYS A 539 -23.69 29.42 -7.72
C LYS A 539 -23.97 27.97 -7.37
N ALA A 540 -24.28 27.18 -8.38
CA ALA A 540 -24.49 25.75 -8.18
C ALA A 540 -23.93 24.91 -9.33
N ALA A 541 -23.66 23.64 -9.03
CA ALA A 541 -23.19 22.66 -10.00
C ALA A 541 -23.72 21.27 -9.66
N GLY A 542 -23.86 20.44 -10.71
CA GLY A 542 -24.21 19.04 -10.58
C GLY A 542 -23.05 18.18 -10.07
N PHE A 543 -23.36 16.90 -9.82
CA PHE A 543 -22.41 15.94 -9.25
C PHE A 543 -21.16 15.70 -10.11
N GLU A 544 -21.25 15.82 -11.44
CA GLU A 544 -20.10 15.61 -12.32
C GLU A 544 -19.00 16.65 -12.14
N VAL A 545 -19.36 17.91 -11.83
CA VAL A 545 -18.38 18.95 -11.50
C VAL A 545 -17.65 18.59 -10.20
N TYR A 546 -18.38 18.10 -9.20
CA TYR A 546 -17.80 17.63 -7.95
C TYR A 546 -16.88 16.42 -8.14
N ARG A 547 -17.29 15.44 -8.95
CA ARG A 547 -16.48 14.28 -9.31
C ARG A 547 -15.20 14.72 -10.03
N LYS A 548 -15.28 15.66 -10.99
CA LYS A 548 -14.12 16.22 -11.69
C LYS A 548 -13.20 17.00 -10.75
N ALA A 549 -13.74 17.78 -9.80
CA ALA A 549 -12.95 18.45 -8.77
C ALA A 549 -12.18 17.44 -7.88
N CYS A 550 -12.83 16.34 -7.48
CA CYS A 550 -12.18 15.25 -6.75
C CYS A 550 -11.07 14.58 -7.56
N ARG A 551 -11.22 14.49 -8.89
CA ARG A 551 -10.22 13.92 -9.80
C ARG A 551 -9.01 14.83 -10.03
N LEU A 552 -9.25 16.15 -10.16
CA LEU A 552 -8.19 17.13 -10.47
C LEU A 552 -7.33 17.49 -9.26
N GLY A 553 -7.83 17.28 -8.04
CA GLY A 553 -7.00 17.39 -6.87
C GLY A 553 -6.58 18.81 -6.50
N LEU A 554 -7.49 19.78 -6.68
CA LEU A 554 -7.29 21.18 -6.29
C LEU A 554 -7.28 21.29 -4.75
N TRP A 555 -6.10 21.26 -4.13
CA TRP A 555 -5.91 21.04 -2.68
C TRP A 555 -5.65 22.28 -1.84
N ASP A 556 -5.29 23.39 -2.47
CA ASP A 556 -5.00 24.65 -1.78
C ASP A 556 -6.25 25.52 -1.59
N SER A 557 -7.40 25.06 -2.08
CA SER A 557 -8.63 25.81 -2.16
C SER A 557 -9.78 25.15 -1.37
N ASP A 558 -10.67 25.98 -0.83
CA ASP A 558 -11.94 25.51 -0.27
C ASP A 558 -12.84 24.91 -1.39
N LEU A 559 -13.86 24.12 -1.03
CA LEU A 559 -14.64 23.39 -2.03
C LEU A 559 -15.29 24.31 -3.06
N ALA A 560 -15.76 25.50 -2.65
CA ALA A 560 -16.34 26.48 -3.56
C ALA A 560 -15.36 26.91 -4.67
N GLU A 561 -14.12 27.21 -4.32
CA GLU A 561 -13.08 27.61 -5.29
C GLU A 561 -12.68 26.45 -6.21
N ALA A 562 -12.59 25.23 -5.67
CA ALA A 562 -12.35 24.03 -6.47
C ALA A 562 -13.47 23.79 -7.49
N LEU A 563 -14.74 23.94 -7.08
CA LEU A 563 -15.89 23.80 -7.98
C LEU A 563 -15.95 24.93 -9.01
N GLU A 564 -15.61 26.16 -8.63
CA GLU A 564 -15.57 27.31 -9.53
C GLU A 564 -14.56 27.13 -10.68
N GLY A 565 -13.33 26.72 -10.33
CA GLY A 565 -12.28 26.49 -11.32
C GLY A 565 -12.66 25.41 -12.33
N VAL A 566 -13.28 24.33 -11.86
CA VAL A 566 -13.73 23.22 -12.71
C VAL A 566 -14.93 23.60 -13.58
N SER A 567 -15.88 24.34 -13.03
CA SER A 567 -17.06 24.81 -13.77
C SER A 567 -16.66 25.70 -14.94
N SER A 568 -15.68 26.58 -14.74
CA SER A 568 -15.14 27.47 -15.78
C SER A 568 -14.45 26.72 -16.92
N GLU A 569 -13.79 25.58 -16.63
CA GLU A 569 -13.18 24.73 -17.67
C GLU A 569 -14.20 23.87 -18.44
N ILE A 570 -15.27 23.42 -17.79
CA ILE A 570 -16.31 22.59 -18.44
C ILE A 570 -17.07 23.42 -19.48
N ALA A 571 -17.29 24.71 -19.24
CA ALA A 571 -17.84 25.61 -20.25
C ALA A 571 -17.01 25.65 -21.55
N ALA A 572 -15.74 25.21 -21.53
CA ALA A 572 -14.84 25.16 -22.67
C ALA A 572 -14.68 23.76 -23.32
N SER A 573 -15.28 22.69 -22.79
CA SER A 573 -15.11 21.31 -23.30
C SER A 573 -16.39 20.47 -23.24
N THR A 574 -16.69 19.74 -24.32
CA THR A 574 -17.92 18.93 -24.48
C THR A 574 -17.86 17.65 -23.63
N LEU A 575 -18.94 17.38 -22.89
CA LEU A 575 -19.07 16.24 -21.96
C LEU A 575 -19.05 14.87 -22.68
N SER A 576 -18.40 13.90 -22.04
CA SER A 576 -18.67 12.46 -22.25
C SER A 576 -19.72 12.05 -21.21
N GLU A 577 -20.83 11.48 -21.65
CA GLU A 577 -21.87 10.94 -20.77
C GLU A 577 -21.29 9.87 -19.84
N CYS A 578 -21.59 9.98 -18.55
CA CYS A 578 -21.30 8.96 -17.56
C CYS A 578 -22.60 8.61 -16.83
N ASN A 579 -22.86 7.31 -16.67
CA ASN A 579 -24.10 6.80 -16.09
C ASN A 579 -24.23 7.20 -14.61
N SER A 580 -25.47 7.48 -14.18
CA SER A 580 -25.79 7.81 -12.80
C SER A 580 -25.40 6.69 -11.84
N SER A 581 -24.98 7.06 -10.62
CA SER A 581 -24.50 6.10 -9.62
C SER A 581 -25.31 6.26 -8.32
N PRO A 582 -25.66 5.15 -7.63
CA PRO A 582 -26.35 5.24 -6.36
C PRO A 582 -25.41 5.71 -5.23
N ILE A 583 -25.91 6.57 -4.35
CA ILE A 583 -25.25 7.02 -3.12
C ILE A 583 -26.09 6.56 -1.92
N TYR A 584 -25.44 5.98 -0.92
CA TYR A 584 -26.10 5.59 0.32
C TYR A 584 -26.16 6.76 1.30
N TRP A 585 -27.34 7.32 1.47
CA TRP A 585 -27.57 8.46 2.33
C TRP A 585 -28.09 8.03 3.70
N ASN A 586 -27.32 8.29 4.76
CA ASN A 586 -27.79 8.09 6.14
C ASN A 586 -27.57 9.34 6.99
N SER A 587 -28.64 9.91 7.53
CA SER A 587 -28.64 11.10 8.39
C SER A 587 -28.05 10.87 9.79
N SER A 588 -27.95 9.61 10.27
CA SER A 588 -27.45 9.27 11.61
C SER A 588 -25.95 8.94 11.68
N LEU A 589 -25.30 8.68 10.52
CA LEU A 589 -23.83 8.53 10.41
C LEU A 589 -23.09 9.88 10.39
N MET A 590 -23.80 10.97 10.66
CA MET A 590 -23.35 12.33 10.38
C MET A 590 -22.64 12.94 11.57
N LEU A 591 -21.35 13.22 11.39
CA LEU A 591 -20.48 13.83 12.38
C LEU A 591 -20.67 15.35 12.36
N ASP A 592 -20.81 15.94 13.54
CA ASP A 592 -20.93 17.38 13.73
C ASP A 592 -19.61 18.06 13.31
N LEU A 593 -19.67 19.01 12.39
CA LEU A 593 -18.50 19.75 11.84
C LEU A 593 -17.67 20.42 12.94
N LYS A 594 -18.26 20.68 14.12
CA LYS A 594 -17.58 21.26 15.28
C LYS A 594 -16.61 20.32 16.00
N GLU A 595 -16.85 19.01 16.01
CA GLU A 595 -16.03 18.08 16.79
C GLU A 595 -14.66 17.75 16.16
N TYR A 596 -14.40 18.18 14.92
CA TYR A 596 -13.16 17.88 14.19
C TYR A 596 -12.30 19.12 13.89
N LEU A 597 -12.70 20.30 14.35
CA LEU A 597 -11.85 21.50 14.32
C LEU A 597 -10.87 21.54 15.53
N GLU A 598 -11.00 20.62 16.48
CA GLU A 598 -10.16 20.52 17.69
C GLU A 598 -9.21 19.29 17.69
N CYS A 599 -8.72 18.86 16.53
CA CYS A 599 -7.60 17.91 16.44
C CYS A 599 -6.42 18.52 15.68
#